data_AF-A0A368V8Y5-F1
#
_entry.id   AF-A0A368V8Y5-F1
#
_cell.length_a   1.000
_cell.length_b   1.000
_cell.length_c   1.000
_cell.angle_alpha   90.00
_cell.angle_beta   90.00
_cell.angle_gamma   90.00
#
_symmetry.space_group_name_H-M   'P 1'
#
loop_
_entity.id
_entity.type
_entity.pdbx_description
1 polymer ?
#
loop_
_entity_poly.entity_id
_entity_poly.type
_entity_poly.pdbx_seq_one_letter_code
_entity_poly.pdbx_strand_id
1 'polypeptide(L)'
;MEFIPGNFHELAVVEIREENENKYIYLSDGIKETYRVKPYHFQLEWEADILPEKMKVFVRDVNIMNGLPYLTQARKEVLEHCYTEWGEEYPFKVMAIETDKNTGATFYDLKGDYGIRHRYYPKADEPEREVSDIFSLQVNGIDVKEGNNAFLKLYYITDEEEKPITRQALPHTIEKEEESKFGREDNFTEFKSTIVFPAGGIEPDIDKQMQQILKIIAGFQNKEGGKLLIGINDSGNICGINQDYKLLNTSNKDPFNNYQHNADGYENKIRTAVRHSLGQLSNSEISFEFNSEEGLDYCCITINKVLRPVFLDETKLFQRAGNMTQILTGDEITWFIEDRMIQRNNLQNQHLNLAKQENAQQINEQEEAPATTSRSSVTKPSVHPEPAATQPKDSIWFFLTFYKTGEWSYQNKAVNSDEVISEIPIMKSLKKERLLMAYANGCINMVCPYDIINPTRTNGKRKYKTKGKRYQNGWNTESRIINMFAAHREDLISVQSEDLDGNKYIKIHNVSAVSIHNSLHSAGNVVVNTRFDAIPLAIHHLASEYRNSLSSLILKDYQTSTILGFNQKDRNIQNNLNALKRILERLNKE
;
A
#
# COMPACT_ATOMS: atom_id res chain seq x y z
N MET A 1 -21.96 -0.92 36.99
CA MET A 1 -22.61 0.15 36.20
C MET A 1 -23.88 -0.41 35.56
N GLU A 2 -24.99 0.32 35.52
CA GLU A 2 -26.20 -0.10 34.78
C GLU A 2 -26.19 0.54 33.40
N PHE A 3 -26.28 -0.29 32.34
CA PHE A 3 -26.30 0.19 30.96
C PHE A 3 -27.75 0.28 30.48
N ILE A 4 -28.15 1.46 30.01
CA ILE A 4 -29.50 1.72 29.51
C ILE A 4 -29.38 2.12 28.03
N PRO A 5 -30.10 1.45 27.10
CA PRO A 5 -30.11 1.82 25.69
C PRO A 5 -30.42 3.31 25.49
N GLY A 6 -29.64 4.00 24.67
CA GLY A 6 -29.76 5.44 24.43
C GLY A 6 -28.85 6.32 25.30
N ASN A 7 -28.24 5.77 26.36
CA ASN A 7 -27.35 6.54 27.22
C ASN A 7 -25.88 6.45 26.78
N PHE A 8 -25.11 7.47 27.18
CA PHE A 8 -23.67 7.49 27.06
C PHE A 8 -23.01 7.13 28.39
N HIS A 9 -21.92 6.39 28.33
CA HIS A 9 -21.06 6.06 29.46
C HIS A 9 -19.61 6.32 29.10
N GLU A 10 -18.79 6.62 30.09
CA GLU A 10 -17.34 6.72 29.93
C GLU A 10 -16.70 5.49 30.58
N LEU A 11 -15.91 4.75 29.81
CA LEU A 11 -15.25 3.52 30.24
C LEU A 11 -13.74 3.64 30.07
N ALA A 12 -12.97 3.00 30.94
CA ALA A 12 -11.52 2.95 30.83
C ALA A 12 -11.13 2.11 29.61
N VAL A 13 -10.18 2.57 28.80
CA VAL A 13 -9.62 1.77 27.71
C VAL A 13 -8.53 0.87 28.27
N VAL A 14 -8.63 -0.43 27.99
CA VAL A 14 -7.71 -1.43 28.52
C VAL A 14 -6.63 -1.73 27.49
N GLU A 15 -7.04 -2.19 26.31
CA GLU A 15 -6.13 -2.58 25.23
C GLU A 15 -6.91 -2.79 23.92
N ILE A 16 -6.20 -3.06 22.83
CA ILE A 16 -6.78 -3.54 21.57
C ILE A 16 -6.41 -5.00 21.38
N ARG A 17 -7.42 -5.88 21.31
CA ARG A 17 -7.23 -7.32 21.06
C ARG A 17 -7.78 -7.71 19.70
N GLU A 18 -7.18 -8.73 19.10
CA GLU A 18 -7.68 -9.39 17.90
C GLU A 18 -8.42 -10.68 18.28
N GLU A 19 -9.68 -10.80 17.84
CA GLU A 19 -10.51 -11.98 18.04
C GLU A 19 -11.21 -12.37 16.73
N ASN A 20 -11.04 -13.62 16.30
CA ASN A 20 -11.63 -14.15 15.07
C ASN A 20 -11.41 -13.19 13.89
N GLU A 21 -10.16 -12.79 13.66
CA GLU A 21 -9.72 -11.89 12.58
C GLU A 21 -10.32 -10.48 12.63
N ASN A 22 -10.94 -10.09 13.75
CA ASN A 22 -11.47 -8.75 13.99
C ASN A 22 -10.79 -8.11 15.20
N LYS A 23 -10.30 -6.88 15.04
CA LYS A 23 -9.77 -6.10 16.16
C LYS A 23 -10.89 -5.40 16.93
N TYR A 24 -10.75 -5.34 18.25
CA TYR A 24 -11.67 -4.67 19.15
C TYR A 24 -10.90 -3.86 20.20
N ILE A 25 -11.41 -2.68 20.53
CA ILE A 25 -10.96 -1.89 21.67
C ILE A 25 -11.69 -2.43 22.90
N TYR A 26 -10.94 -2.99 23.86
CA TYR A 26 -11.45 -3.53 25.11
C TYR A 26 -11.56 -2.43 26.16
N LEU A 27 -12.67 -2.44 26.88
CA LEU A 27 -13.07 -1.40 27.82
C LEU A 27 -13.43 -2.01 29.17
N SER A 28 -13.25 -1.21 30.23
CA SER A 28 -13.55 -1.60 31.61
C SER A 28 -14.39 -0.54 32.33
N ASP A 29 -15.34 -1.00 33.14
CA ASP A 29 -16.06 -0.15 34.11
C ASP A 29 -15.38 -0.11 35.49
N GLY A 30 -14.16 -0.63 35.59
CA GLY A 30 -13.39 -0.78 36.84
C GLY A 30 -13.70 -2.07 37.61
N ILE A 31 -14.70 -2.85 37.19
CA ILE A 31 -15.08 -4.13 37.81
C ILE A 31 -14.97 -5.28 36.80
N LYS A 32 -15.38 -5.06 35.55
CA LYS A 32 -15.35 -6.04 34.45
C LYS A 32 -14.60 -5.49 33.25
N GLU A 33 -13.72 -6.31 32.67
CA GLU A 33 -12.94 -6.01 31.46
C GLU A 33 -13.50 -6.72 30.21
N THR A 34 -14.82 -6.92 30.17
CA THR A 34 -15.48 -7.71 29.11
C THR A 34 -16.14 -6.85 28.04
N TYR A 35 -16.10 -5.53 28.16
CA TYR A 35 -16.77 -4.63 27.22
C TYR A 35 -15.85 -4.34 26.03
N ARG A 36 -16.45 -4.12 24.86
CA ARG A 36 -15.67 -3.85 23.66
C ARG A 36 -16.43 -3.01 22.64
N VAL A 37 -15.67 -2.27 21.85
CA VAL A 37 -16.17 -1.53 20.68
C VAL A 37 -15.30 -1.83 19.46
N LYS A 38 -15.86 -1.66 18.26
CA LYS A 38 -15.06 -1.75 17.04
C LYS A 38 -14.20 -0.48 16.88
N PRO A 39 -12.89 -0.62 16.60
CA PRO A 39 -12.04 0.51 16.24
C PRO A 39 -12.43 1.07 14.87
N TYR A 40 -12.25 2.38 14.69
CA TYR A 40 -12.16 3.00 13.38
C TYR A 40 -10.81 2.70 12.74
N HIS A 41 -10.69 2.90 11.43
CA HIS A 41 -9.49 2.52 10.69
C HIS A 41 -8.22 3.21 11.24
N PHE A 42 -8.30 4.51 11.56
CA PHE A 42 -7.18 5.25 12.15
C PHE A 42 -6.78 4.75 13.55
N GLN A 43 -7.68 4.07 14.28
CA GLN A 43 -7.44 3.53 15.62
C GLN A 43 -6.81 2.13 15.57
N LEU A 44 -6.74 1.50 14.40
CA LEU A 44 -6.03 0.22 14.23
C LEU A 44 -4.53 0.35 14.42
N GLU A 45 -4.01 1.59 14.38
CA GLU A 45 -2.62 1.94 14.59
C GLU A 45 -2.31 2.37 16.04
N TRP A 46 -3.29 2.34 16.94
CA TRP A 46 -3.06 2.66 18.35
C TRP A 46 -2.21 1.56 19.01
N GLU A 47 -1.00 1.93 19.43
CA GLU A 47 -0.12 1.13 20.29
C GLU A 47 -0.55 1.25 21.76
N ALA A 48 -0.14 0.30 22.60
CA ALA A 48 -0.62 0.19 23.99
C ALA A 48 -0.29 1.43 24.85
N ASP A 49 0.76 2.15 24.51
CA ASP A 49 1.27 3.36 25.14
C ASP A 49 0.55 4.66 24.68
N ILE A 50 -0.22 4.60 23.59
CA ILE A 50 -0.96 5.75 23.05
C ILE A 50 -2.48 5.61 23.16
N LEU A 51 -2.96 4.62 23.91
CA LEU A 51 -4.38 4.45 24.18
C LEU A 51 -4.90 5.57 25.10
N PRO A 52 -6.04 6.19 24.78
CA PRO A 52 -6.64 7.17 25.67
C PRO A 52 -7.08 6.49 26.96
N GLU A 53 -6.90 7.14 28.12
CA GLU A 53 -7.25 6.54 29.42
C GLU A 53 -8.73 6.11 29.49
N LYS A 54 -9.60 6.91 28.88
CA LYS A 54 -11.04 6.69 28.85
C LYS A 54 -11.62 6.95 27.46
N MET A 55 -12.75 6.30 27.20
CA MET A 55 -13.51 6.46 25.97
C MET A 55 -14.99 6.56 26.29
N LYS A 56 -15.65 7.56 25.70
CA LYS A 56 -17.11 7.64 25.77
C LYS A 56 -17.75 6.73 24.74
N VAL A 57 -18.70 5.95 25.22
CA VAL A 57 -19.44 4.97 24.45
C VAL A 57 -20.93 5.22 24.58
N PHE A 58 -21.65 4.89 23.51
CA PHE A 58 -23.10 4.90 23.44
C PHE A 58 -23.63 3.47 23.55
N VAL A 59 -24.61 3.27 24.42
CA VAL A 59 -25.30 1.98 24.58
C VAL A 59 -26.35 1.87 23.49
N ARG A 60 -26.06 1.05 22.48
CA ARG A 60 -26.98 0.80 21.37
C ARG A 60 -28.14 -0.08 21.82
N ASP A 61 -27.83 -1.12 22.58
CA ASP A 61 -28.79 -2.10 23.08
C ASP A 61 -28.16 -2.89 24.24
N VAL A 62 -28.95 -3.68 24.96
CA VAL A 62 -28.48 -4.57 26.04
C VAL A 62 -29.01 -5.97 25.81
N ASN A 63 -28.11 -6.95 25.80
CA ASN A 63 -28.47 -8.34 25.60
C ASN A 63 -29.31 -8.86 26.77
N ILE A 64 -30.53 -9.29 26.48
CA ILE A 64 -31.53 -9.69 27.47
C ILE A 64 -31.11 -10.95 28.25
N MET A 65 -30.30 -11.84 27.67
CA MET A 65 -29.94 -13.12 28.29
C MET A 65 -28.76 -13.03 29.25
N ASN A 66 -27.78 -12.17 28.97
CA ASN A 66 -26.55 -12.06 29.77
C ASN A 66 -26.29 -10.66 30.36
N GLY A 67 -27.15 -9.69 30.05
CA GLY A 67 -27.04 -8.31 30.52
C GLY A 67 -25.87 -7.51 29.93
N LEU A 68 -25.16 -8.04 28.92
CA LEU A 68 -24.02 -7.34 28.32
C LEU A 68 -24.49 -6.27 27.32
N PRO A 69 -23.94 -5.05 27.37
CA PRO A 69 -24.31 -3.98 26.45
C PRO A 69 -23.67 -4.17 25.06
N TYR A 70 -24.41 -3.79 24.03
CA TYR A 70 -23.87 -3.53 22.69
C TYR A 70 -23.43 -2.07 22.61
N LEU A 71 -22.12 -1.85 22.63
CA LEU A 71 -21.53 -0.52 22.69
C LEU A 71 -21.06 -0.05 21.30
N THR A 72 -21.14 1.26 21.08
CA THR A 72 -20.49 1.95 19.97
C THR A 72 -19.76 3.18 20.50
N GLN A 73 -18.70 3.62 19.85
CA GLN A 73 -17.99 4.85 20.27
C GLN A 73 -18.90 6.07 20.08
N ALA A 74 -18.80 7.07 20.97
CA ALA A 74 -19.54 8.32 20.84
C ALA A 74 -19.12 9.06 19.56
N ARG A 75 -20.03 9.17 18.58
CA ARG A 75 -19.68 9.64 17.24
C ARG A 75 -19.20 11.09 17.23
N LYS A 76 -19.75 11.94 18.10
CA LYS A 76 -19.28 13.33 18.29
C LYS A 76 -17.80 13.37 18.65
N GLU A 77 -17.38 12.62 19.67
CA GLU A 77 -15.99 12.63 20.14
C GLU A 77 -15.02 12.01 19.13
N VAL A 78 -15.47 10.99 18.38
CA VAL A 78 -14.69 10.46 17.26
C VAL A 78 -14.45 11.55 16.21
N LEU A 79 -15.47 12.34 15.87
CA LEU A 79 -15.31 13.44 14.93
C LEU A 79 -14.44 14.56 15.51
N GLU A 80 -14.59 14.92 16.78
CA GLU A 80 -13.75 15.95 17.44
C GLU A 80 -12.28 15.52 17.53
N HIS A 81 -12.02 14.22 17.66
CA HIS A 81 -10.67 13.68 17.62
C HIS A 81 -10.05 13.72 16.22
N CYS A 82 -10.86 13.50 15.17
CA CYS A 82 -10.39 13.49 13.79
C CYS A 82 -10.29 14.89 13.18
N TYR A 83 -11.14 15.82 13.58
CA TYR A 83 -11.26 17.14 12.98
C TYR A 83 -11.13 18.19 14.09
N THR A 84 -9.89 18.63 14.33
CA THR A 84 -9.51 19.44 15.49
C THR A 84 -9.60 20.95 15.24
N GLU A 85 -9.63 21.37 13.97
CA GLU A 85 -9.51 22.77 13.58
C GLU A 85 -10.73 23.21 12.77
N TRP A 86 -11.52 24.13 13.32
CA TRP A 86 -12.71 24.65 12.66
C TRP A 86 -12.33 25.76 11.68
N GLY A 87 -12.82 25.66 10.45
CA GLY A 87 -12.42 26.57 9.37
C GLY A 87 -11.33 26.00 8.47
N GLU A 88 -10.75 24.84 8.81
CA GLU A 88 -9.75 24.20 7.96
C GLU A 88 -10.39 23.35 6.86
N GLU A 89 -9.61 23.21 5.78
CA GLU A 89 -9.96 22.42 4.62
C GLU A 89 -9.55 20.97 4.82
N TYR A 90 -10.46 20.04 4.53
CA TYR A 90 -10.16 18.63 4.52
C TYR A 90 -10.51 18.01 3.16
N PRO A 91 -9.64 17.17 2.59
CA PRO A 91 -9.92 16.45 1.36
C PRO A 91 -10.92 15.33 1.64
N PHE A 92 -11.86 15.18 0.72
CA PHE A 92 -12.85 14.12 0.75
C PHE A 92 -12.94 13.46 -0.62
N LYS A 93 -12.95 12.12 -0.63
CA LYS A 93 -13.21 11.31 -1.82
C LYS A 93 -14.71 11.02 -1.95
N VAL A 94 -15.28 11.25 -3.12
CA VAL A 94 -16.65 10.86 -3.44
C VAL A 94 -16.71 9.35 -3.65
N MET A 95 -17.36 8.63 -2.74
CA MET A 95 -17.51 7.18 -2.82
C MET A 95 -18.75 6.76 -3.60
N ALA A 96 -19.82 7.54 -3.51
CA ALA A 96 -21.06 7.33 -4.24
C ALA A 96 -21.85 8.64 -4.35
N ILE A 97 -22.72 8.70 -5.34
CA ILE A 97 -23.71 9.77 -5.51
C ILE A 97 -25.08 9.11 -5.34
N GLU A 98 -25.81 9.52 -4.32
CA GLU A 98 -27.07 8.91 -3.92
C GLU A 98 -28.18 9.95 -3.76
N THR A 99 -29.43 9.49 -3.68
CA THR A 99 -30.60 10.33 -3.43
C THR A 99 -31.14 10.07 -2.04
N ASP A 100 -31.30 11.11 -1.23
CA ASP A 100 -31.92 11.00 0.08
C ASP A 100 -33.41 10.67 -0.08
N LYS A 101 -33.84 9.56 0.52
CA LYS A 101 -35.21 9.04 0.36
C LYS A 101 -36.28 9.94 1.00
N ASN A 102 -35.91 10.78 1.96
CA ASN A 102 -36.84 11.64 2.69
C ASN A 102 -36.97 13.01 2.02
N THR A 103 -35.88 13.57 1.52
CA THR A 103 -35.87 14.92 0.93
C THR A 103 -35.89 14.92 -0.60
N GLY A 104 -35.54 13.79 -1.24
CA GLY A 104 -35.34 13.70 -2.68
C GLY A 104 -34.08 14.39 -3.19
N ALA A 105 -33.26 14.94 -2.30
CA ALA A 105 -32.04 15.67 -2.67
C ALA A 105 -30.89 14.70 -2.98
N THR A 106 -30.09 15.01 -3.99
CA THR A 106 -28.84 14.32 -4.29
C THR A 106 -27.80 14.67 -3.21
N PHE A 107 -27.04 13.68 -2.76
CA PHE A 107 -25.91 13.86 -1.86
C PHE A 107 -24.71 13.00 -2.28
N TYR A 108 -23.52 13.46 -1.93
CA TYR A 108 -22.29 12.71 -2.07
C TYR A 108 -22.01 11.92 -0.77
N ASP A 109 -21.83 10.60 -0.88
CA ASP A 109 -21.23 9.78 0.19
C ASP A 109 -19.72 9.99 0.13
N LEU A 110 -19.20 10.78 1.07
CA LEU A 110 -17.82 11.19 1.14
C LEU A 110 -17.04 10.31 2.10
N LYS A 111 -15.79 9.99 1.77
CA LYS A 111 -14.83 9.36 2.68
C LYS A 111 -13.63 10.29 2.86
N GLY A 112 -13.37 10.67 4.11
CA GLY A 112 -12.15 11.39 4.48
C GLY A 112 -11.02 10.45 4.91
N ASP A 113 -9.87 11.03 5.22
CA ASP A 113 -8.61 10.33 5.54
C ASP A 113 -8.69 9.36 6.71
N TYR A 114 -9.55 9.67 7.68
CA TYR A 114 -9.78 8.82 8.84
C TYR A 114 -10.65 7.59 8.53
N GLY A 115 -11.07 7.41 7.27
CA GLY A 115 -11.94 6.34 6.81
C GLY A 115 -13.39 6.48 7.28
N ILE A 116 -13.75 7.64 7.83
CA ILE A 116 -15.11 7.96 8.27
C ILE A 116 -15.91 8.45 7.07
N ARG A 117 -17.12 7.90 6.92
CA ARG A 117 -18.07 8.34 5.89
C ARG A 117 -18.94 9.52 6.35
N HIS A 118 -19.17 10.45 5.43
CA HIS A 118 -19.92 11.68 5.62
C HIS A 118 -20.89 11.89 4.46
N ARG A 119 -21.98 12.60 4.69
CA ARG A 119 -22.89 13.01 3.62
C ARG A 119 -22.71 14.49 3.35
N TYR A 120 -22.59 14.84 2.07
CA TYR A 120 -22.52 16.22 1.64
C TYR A 120 -23.59 16.50 0.60
N TYR A 121 -24.34 17.59 0.78
CA TYR A 121 -25.39 18.02 -0.14
C TYR A 121 -24.84 19.20 -0.94
N PRO A 122 -24.41 18.99 -2.19
CA PRO A 122 -23.88 20.08 -3.01
C PRO A 122 -24.98 21.12 -3.29
N LYS A 123 -24.62 22.40 -3.26
CA LYS A 123 -25.51 23.47 -3.71
C LYS A 123 -25.50 23.56 -5.24
N ALA A 124 -26.52 24.22 -5.79
CA ALA A 124 -26.73 24.31 -7.24
C ALA A 124 -25.65 25.11 -8.00
N ASP A 125 -24.88 25.93 -7.28
CA ASP A 125 -23.78 26.76 -7.76
C ASP A 125 -22.41 26.07 -7.65
N GLU A 126 -22.35 24.87 -7.09
CA GLU A 126 -21.10 24.11 -6.94
C GLU A 126 -20.83 23.24 -8.18
N PRO A 127 -19.54 23.03 -8.56
CA PRO A 127 -19.20 22.10 -9.62
C PRO A 127 -19.73 20.70 -9.34
N GLU A 128 -20.33 20.08 -10.36
CA GLU A 128 -20.71 18.67 -10.29
C GLU A 128 -19.47 17.80 -10.07
N ARG A 129 -19.61 16.77 -9.22
CA ARG A 129 -18.54 15.82 -8.91
C ARG A 129 -18.94 14.42 -9.36
N GLU A 130 -17.96 13.65 -9.80
CA GLU A 130 -18.11 12.26 -10.16
C GLU A 130 -17.64 11.31 -9.04
N VAL A 131 -18.02 10.04 -9.14
CA VAL A 131 -17.54 9.02 -8.20
C VAL A 131 -16.03 8.84 -8.37
N SER A 132 -15.31 8.83 -7.25
CA SER A 132 -13.84 8.84 -7.11
C SER A 132 -13.18 10.22 -7.17
N ASP A 133 -13.93 11.30 -7.41
CA ASP A 133 -13.38 12.65 -7.30
C ASP A 133 -12.91 12.93 -5.88
N ILE A 134 -11.81 13.69 -5.76
CA ILE A 134 -11.30 14.19 -4.48
C ILE A 134 -11.36 15.70 -4.53
N PHE A 135 -11.96 16.31 -3.51
CA PHE A 135 -12.04 17.76 -3.38
C PHE A 135 -12.05 18.16 -1.91
N SER A 136 -11.61 19.38 -1.63
CA SER A 136 -11.56 19.92 -0.28
C SER A 136 -12.91 20.53 0.12
N LEU A 137 -13.27 20.33 1.39
CA LEU A 137 -14.40 21.00 2.04
C LEU A 137 -13.92 21.60 3.35
N GLN A 138 -14.41 22.79 3.67
CA GLN A 138 -14.17 23.41 4.96
C GLN A 138 -15.00 22.73 6.04
N VAL A 139 -14.37 22.38 7.17
CA VAL A 139 -15.04 21.79 8.34
C VAL A 139 -15.27 22.88 9.39
N ASN A 140 -16.53 23.28 9.58
CA ASN A 140 -16.88 24.43 10.45
C ASN A 140 -17.64 24.05 11.73
N GLY A 141 -17.67 22.76 12.06
CA GLY A 141 -18.32 22.28 13.29
C GLY A 141 -18.87 20.87 13.16
N ILE A 142 -19.51 20.41 14.24
CA ILE A 142 -20.26 19.15 14.28
C ILE A 142 -21.70 19.45 14.67
N ASP A 143 -22.66 18.98 13.87
CA ASP A 143 -24.06 18.91 14.25
C ASP A 143 -24.36 17.58 14.94
N VAL A 144 -24.87 17.67 16.15
CA VAL A 144 -25.29 16.53 16.96
C VAL A 144 -26.81 16.40 16.85
N LYS A 145 -27.29 15.22 16.48
CA LYS A 145 -28.70 14.84 16.49
C LYS A 145 -28.97 13.84 17.60
N GLU A 146 -30.24 13.49 17.81
CA GLU A 146 -30.63 12.48 18.81
C GLU A 146 -29.92 11.14 18.60
N GLY A 147 -29.67 10.45 19.72
CA GLY A 147 -28.89 9.21 19.76
C GLY A 147 -27.40 9.45 19.53
N ASN A 148 -26.74 8.51 18.85
CA ASN A 148 -25.31 8.56 18.53
C ASN A 148 -25.02 9.15 17.14
N ASN A 149 -25.87 10.08 16.68
CA ASN A 149 -25.79 10.65 15.33
C ASN A 149 -25.11 12.01 15.38
N ALA A 150 -23.92 12.12 14.78
CA ALA A 150 -23.19 13.38 14.64
C ALA A 150 -22.61 13.48 13.22
N PHE A 151 -22.61 14.71 12.68
CA PHE A 151 -22.24 15.00 11.29
C PHE A 151 -21.36 16.25 11.23
N LEU A 152 -20.40 16.28 10.31
CA LEU A 152 -19.61 17.48 10.05
C LEU A 152 -20.45 18.55 9.34
N LYS A 153 -20.23 19.81 9.72
CA LYS A 153 -20.69 20.98 8.98
C LYS A 153 -19.68 21.30 7.88
N LEU A 154 -19.97 20.81 6.68
CA LEU A 154 -19.09 20.92 5.52
C LEU A 154 -19.53 22.07 4.61
N TYR A 155 -18.58 22.83 4.08
CA TYR A 155 -18.82 23.92 3.15
C TYR A 155 -17.87 23.82 1.96
N TYR A 156 -18.42 23.89 0.75
CA TYR A 156 -17.62 24.05 -0.46
C TYR A 156 -17.03 25.46 -0.53
N ILE A 157 -15.81 25.51 -1.06
CA ILE A 157 -15.05 26.72 -1.29
C ILE A 157 -15.04 26.93 -2.81
N THR A 158 -15.61 28.05 -3.26
CA THR A 158 -15.66 28.39 -4.68
C THR A 158 -14.25 28.62 -5.24
N ASP A 159 -13.94 27.98 -6.37
CA ASP A 159 -12.67 28.12 -7.10
C ASP A 159 -12.47 29.52 -7.73
N GLU A 160 -13.40 30.46 -7.51
CA GLU A 160 -13.32 31.86 -7.93
C GLU A 160 -13.48 32.81 -6.73
N GLU A 161 -12.40 33.09 -5.99
CA GLU A 161 -12.18 34.38 -5.30
C GLU A 161 -10.75 34.50 -4.74
N GLU A 162 -9.74 34.64 -5.63
CA GLU A 162 -8.66 35.58 -5.35
C GLU A 162 -9.22 37.00 -5.51
N LYS A 163 -9.76 37.59 -4.43
CA LYS A 163 -9.62 39.03 -4.11
C LYS A 163 -10.16 39.38 -2.72
N PRO A 164 -9.56 40.41 -2.07
CA PRO A 164 -9.56 40.56 -0.63
C PRO A 164 -10.79 41.32 -0.14
N ILE A 165 -11.55 40.76 0.81
CA ILE A 165 -12.46 41.56 1.64
C ILE A 165 -12.33 41.15 3.12
N THR A 166 -11.71 42.08 3.82
CA THR A 166 -11.75 42.41 5.25
C THR A 166 -12.92 41.83 6.04
N ARG A 167 -12.65 41.01 7.06
CA ARG A 167 -13.55 40.86 8.20
C ARG A 167 -13.13 41.83 9.29
N GLN A 168 -14.01 42.79 9.56
CA GLN A 168 -13.94 43.69 10.71
C GLN A 168 -13.97 42.87 12.00
N ALA A 169 -12.89 42.95 12.79
CA ALA A 169 -12.92 42.64 14.21
C ALA A 169 -13.28 43.92 14.99
N LEU A 170 -14.24 43.81 15.90
CA LEU A 170 -14.36 44.78 17.00
C LEU A 170 -13.16 44.60 17.95
N PRO A 171 -12.71 45.69 18.59
CA PRO A 171 -11.32 46.11 18.48
C PRO A 171 -10.50 45.64 19.66
N HIS A 172 -9.30 45.11 19.42
CA HIS A 172 -8.15 45.29 20.31
C HIS A 172 -6.92 45.59 19.43
N THR A 173 -6.53 46.85 19.47
CA THR A 173 -5.21 47.45 19.17
C THR A 173 -4.36 46.82 18.07
N ILE A 174 -4.31 47.54 16.95
CA ILE A 174 -3.47 47.32 15.76
C ILE A 174 -1.98 47.49 16.12
N GLU A 175 -1.26 46.39 16.19
CA GLU A 175 0.10 46.34 15.65
C GLU A 175 -0.02 45.67 14.27
N LYS A 176 0.64 46.24 13.26
CA LYS A 176 0.59 45.75 11.87
C LYS A 176 1.09 44.31 11.86
N GLU A 177 0.23 43.34 11.55
CA GLU A 177 0.66 42.01 11.12
C GLU A 177 1.44 42.20 9.81
N GLU A 178 2.76 42.16 9.91
CA GLU A 178 3.62 41.96 8.75
C GLU A 178 3.28 40.57 8.19
N GLU A 179 3.00 40.48 6.89
CA GLU A 179 2.91 39.18 6.22
C GLU A 179 4.18 38.39 6.54
N SER A 180 4.04 37.20 7.12
CA SER A 180 5.17 36.33 7.42
C SER A 180 6.04 36.21 6.17
N LYS A 181 7.34 36.50 6.31
CA LYS A 181 8.30 36.39 5.21
C LYS A 181 8.43 34.97 4.62
N PHE A 182 7.86 33.97 5.29
CA PHE A 182 7.86 32.57 4.85
C PHE A 182 6.57 32.17 4.11
N GLY A 183 5.60 33.08 3.97
CA GLY A 183 4.31 32.77 3.37
C GLY A 183 3.38 32.01 4.32
N ARG A 184 2.53 31.14 3.76
CA ARG A 184 1.59 30.29 4.49
C ARG A 184 1.88 28.81 4.19
N GLU A 185 1.40 27.92 5.04
CA GLU A 185 1.42 26.48 4.74
C GLU A 185 0.58 26.17 3.50
N ASP A 186 1.09 25.28 2.66
CA ASP A 186 0.45 24.89 1.42
C ASP A 186 0.90 23.49 0.96
N ASN A 187 0.71 23.20 -0.32
CA ASN A 187 1.11 21.94 -0.97
C ASN A 187 2.63 21.70 -0.97
N PHE A 188 3.44 22.74 -0.78
CA PHE A 188 4.89 22.73 -0.90
C PHE A 188 5.60 23.22 0.37
N THR A 189 4.87 23.73 1.36
CA THR A 189 5.42 24.34 2.57
C THR A 189 4.65 23.84 3.80
N GLU A 190 5.37 23.34 4.79
CA GLU A 190 4.84 22.95 6.10
C GLU A 190 5.65 23.64 7.19
N PHE A 191 4.97 24.15 8.22
CA PHE A 191 5.56 24.74 9.41
C PHE A 191 5.42 23.81 10.60
N LYS A 192 6.48 23.73 11.40
CA LYS A 192 6.46 23.10 12.72
C LYS A 192 7.26 23.94 13.68
N SER A 193 6.77 24.10 14.91
CA SER A 193 7.51 24.86 15.93
C SER A 193 8.72 24.10 16.46
N THR A 194 8.73 22.76 16.39
CA THR A 194 9.68 21.90 17.11
C THR A 194 9.66 20.44 16.61
N ILE A 195 10.75 19.69 16.83
CA ILE A 195 10.77 18.22 16.70
C ILE A 195 10.52 17.47 18.02
N VAL A 196 10.29 18.18 19.11
CA VAL A 196 10.20 17.61 20.47
C VAL A 196 8.78 17.64 21.02
N PHE A 197 8.04 18.74 20.86
CA PHE A 197 6.71 18.88 21.46
C PHE A 197 5.60 18.57 20.45
N PRO A 198 4.80 17.52 20.68
CA PRO A 198 3.64 17.24 19.85
C PRO A 198 2.55 18.28 19.99
N ALA A 199 1.77 18.49 18.92
CA ALA A 199 0.60 19.36 18.95
C ALA A 199 -0.37 18.97 20.09
N GLY A 200 -0.86 19.98 20.83
CA GLY A 200 -1.79 19.80 21.95
C GLY A 200 -1.17 19.29 23.26
N GLY A 201 0.14 19.02 23.31
CA GLY A 201 0.87 18.64 24.52
C GLY A 201 1.75 19.78 25.06
N ILE A 202 1.85 19.89 26.39
CA ILE A 202 2.83 20.78 27.05
C ILE A 202 4.12 20.04 27.45
N GLU A 203 4.09 18.70 27.48
CA GLU A 203 5.22 17.86 27.86
C GLU A 203 6.07 17.46 26.65
N PRO A 204 7.40 17.36 26.78
CA PRO A 204 8.29 16.95 25.71
C PRO A 204 8.10 15.46 25.37
N ASP A 205 7.82 15.15 24.11
CA ASP A 205 7.71 13.79 23.59
C ASP A 205 8.29 13.75 22.17
N ILE A 206 9.62 13.66 22.12
CA ILE A 206 10.39 13.68 20.89
C ILE A 206 10.08 12.47 19.99
N ASP A 207 9.68 11.32 20.56
CA ASP A 207 9.37 10.14 19.76
C ASP A 207 8.08 10.34 18.97
N LYS A 208 7.04 10.85 19.63
CA LYS A 208 5.76 11.15 18.99
C LYS A 208 5.89 12.29 17.98
N GLN A 209 6.62 13.36 18.32
CA GLN A 209 6.78 14.48 17.41
C GLN A 209 7.66 14.12 16.22
N MET A 210 8.74 13.36 16.41
CA MET A 210 9.58 12.87 15.31
C MET A 210 8.78 12.01 14.32
N GLN A 211 7.83 11.19 14.80
CA GLN A 211 6.93 10.44 13.92
C GLN A 211 6.09 11.34 13.00
N GLN A 212 5.66 12.52 13.47
CA GLN A 212 4.98 13.50 12.61
C GLN A 212 5.92 14.10 11.57
N ILE A 213 7.14 14.45 11.97
CA ILE A 213 8.18 14.95 11.04
C ILE A 213 8.45 13.92 9.94
N LEU A 214 8.57 12.63 10.29
CA LEU A 214 8.79 11.56 9.32
C LEU A 214 7.60 11.37 8.37
N LYS A 215 6.35 11.47 8.87
CA LYS A 215 5.16 11.45 8.02
C LYS A 215 5.19 12.57 6.99
N ILE A 216 5.49 13.80 7.42
CA ILE A 216 5.57 14.98 6.54
C ILE A 216 6.63 14.77 5.46
N ILE A 217 7.83 14.31 5.83
CA ILE A 217 8.91 14.01 4.88
C ILE A 217 8.45 12.97 3.87
N ALA A 218 7.88 11.85 4.32
CA ALA A 218 7.36 10.81 3.43
C ALA A 218 6.26 11.35 2.49
N GLY A 219 5.35 12.17 3.03
CA GLY A 219 4.26 12.81 2.28
C GLY A 219 4.76 13.68 1.13
N PHE A 220 5.74 14.54 1.41
CA PHE A 220 6.38 15.39 0.38
C PHE A 220 7.13 14.55 -0.66
N GLN A 221 7.95 13.59 -0.23
CA GLN A 221 8.71 12.71 -1.14
C GLN A 221 7.79 11.91 -2.08
N ASN A 222 6.64 11.48 -1.56
CA ASN A 222 5.60 10.79 -2.30
C ASN A 222 4.67 11.73 -3.09
N LYS A 223 4.89 13.05 -3.12
CA LYS A 223 4.18 13.96 -4.03
C LYS A 223 5.15 14.74 -4.93
N GLU A 224 5.22 16.05 -4.80
CA GLU A 224 6.05 16.94 -5.62
C GLU A 224 7.33 17.40 -4.91
N GLY A 225 7.59 16.92 -3.69
CA GLY A 225 8.57 17.52 -2.80
C GLY A 225 8.02 18.77 -2.12
N GLY A 226 8.88 19.49 -1.39
CA GLY A 226 8.50 20.68 -0.64
C GLY A 226 9.55 21.12 0.36
N LYS A 227 9.14 21.98 1.30
CA LYS A 227 9.94 22.52 2.39
C LYS A 227 9.21 22.30 3.70
N LEU A 228 9.93 21.78 4.69
CA LEU A 228 9.49 21.72 6.08
C LEU A 228 10.34 22.72 6.88
N LEU A 229 9.70 23.76 7.42
CA LEU A 229 10.36 24.77 8.25
C LEU A 229 10.07 24.47 9.72
N ILE A 230 11.14 24.26 10.49
CA ILE A 230 11.09 23.90 11.90
C ILE A 230 11.62 25.06 12.74
N GLY A 231 10.93 25.41 13.83
CA GLY A 231 11.15 26.65 14.59
C GLY A 231 10.26 27.79 14.13
N ILE A 232 9.20 27.48 13.38
CA ILE A 232 8.19 28.42 12.90
C ILE A 232 6.82 27.92 13.33
N ASN A 233 6.00 28.78 13.93
CA ASN A 233 4.64 28.42 14.33
C ASN A 233 3.66 28.51 13.15
N ASP A 234 2.43 28.07 13.37
CA ASP A 234 1.40 27.99 12.32
C ASP A 234 1.01 29.37 11.77
N SER A 235 1.29 30.45 12.51
CA SER A 235 1.13 31.84 12.06
C SER A 235 2.29 32.34 11.19
N GLY A 236 3.31 31.52 10.95
CA GLY A 236 4.51 31.87 10.19
C GLY A 236 5.54 32.69 10.97
N ASN A 237 5.44 32.77 12.30
CA ASN A 237 6.40 33.50 13.13
C ASN A 237 7.51 32.57 13.64
N ILE A 238 8.74 33.09 13.68
CA ILE A 238 9.89 32.35 14.21
C ILE A 238 9.73 32.21 15.73
N CYS A 239 9.64 30.97 16.21
CA CYS A 239 9.59 30.65 17.64
C CYS A 239 10.89 30.01 18.15
N GLY A 240 11.74 29.52 17.24
CA GLY A 240 13.07 29.01 17.54
C GLY A 240 13.11 27.51 17.92
N ILE A 241 14.19 26.82 17.54
CA ILE A 241 14.49 25.42 17.93
C ILE A 241 15.55 25.31 19.04
N ASN A 242 15.99 26.42 19.62
CA ASN A 242 17.12 26.44 20.57
C ASN A 242 16.91 25.54 21.80
N GLN A 243 15.65 25.40 22.24
CA GLN A 243 15.28 24.54 23.37
C GLN A 243 15.39 23.06 23.01
N ASP A 244 15.06 22.69 21.76
CA ASP A 244 15.10 21.32 21.28
C ASP A 244 16.51 20.73 21.36
N TYR A 245 17.56 21.54 21.13
CA TYR A 245 18.94 21.08 21.20
C TYR A 245 19.23 20.33 22.49
N LYS A 246 18.72 20.80 23.64
CA LYS A 246 18.91 20.16 24.96
C LYS A 246 18.17 18.83 25.10
N LEU A 247 17.15 18.60 24.29
CA LEU A 247 16.21 17.48 24.36
C LEU A 247 16.44 16.42 23.26
N LEU A 248 17.43 16.60 22.38
CA LEU A 248 17.74 15.64 21.30
C LEU A 248 17.99 14.20 21.79
N ASN A 249 18.48 14.05 23.02
CA ASN A 249 18.89 12.78 23.61
C ASN A 249 17.85 12.19 24.58
N THR A 250 16.60 12.68 24.57
CA THR A 250 15.53 12.21 25.48
C THR A 250 14.57 11.21 24.85
N SER A 251 14.88 10.70 23.66
CA SER A 251 14.06 9.69 22.98
C SER A 251 14.14 8.36 23.72
N ASN A 252 13.06 7.61 23.79
CA ASN A 252 13.06 6.24 24.33
C ASN A 252 13.22 5.19 23.22
N LYS A 253 12.95 5.57 21.96
CA LYS A 253 12.99 4.67 20.79
C LYS A 253 14.31 4.72 20.02
N ASP A 254 15.08 5.80 20.14
CA ASP A 254 16.36 5.97 19.46
C ASP A 254 17.52 5.35 20.27
N PRO A 255 18.18 4.29 19.76
CA PRO A 255 19.27 3.62 20.46
C PRO A 255 20.57 4.44 20.51
N PHE A 256 20.72 5.50 19.71
CA PHE A 256 21.94 6.29 19.64
C PHE A 256 22.00 7.34 20.74
N ASN A 257 20.94 8.14 20.91
CA ASN A 257 20.76 9.15 21.97
C ASN A 257 22.03 9.90 22.43
N ASN A 258 22.90 10.21 21.47
CA ASN A 258 24.19 10.82 21.72
C ASN A 258 24.51 11.84 20.62
N TYR A 259 23.57 12.77 20.46
CA TYR A 259 23.63 13.89 19.55
C TYR A 259 24.19 15.11 20.27
N GLN A 260 24.97 15.90 19.54
CA GLN A 260 25.47 17.17 20.05
C GLN A 260 24.31 18.15 20.26
N HIS A 261 24.37 18.97 21.29
CA HIS A 261 23.33 19.97 21.60
C HIS A 261 23.49 21.23 20.72
N ASN A 262 23.47 21.06 19.40
CA ASN A 262 23.66 22.11 18.38
C ASN A 262 22.98 21.70 17.04
N ALA A 263 23.09 22.56 16.02
CA ALA A 263 22.53 22.32 14.69
C ALA A 263 23.00 21.00 14.05
N ASP A 264 24.29 20.66 14.16
CA ASP A 264 24.83 19.40 13.62
C ASP A 264 24.19 18.17 14.27
N GLY A 265 23.99 18.20 15.60
CA GLY A 265 23.30 17.12 16.30
C GLY A 265 21.81 17.05 15.93
N TYR A 266 21.18 18.20 15.69
CA TYR A 266 19.79 18.30 15.26
C TYR A 266 19.57 17.65 13.88
N GLU A 267 20.41 18.00 12.91
CA GLU A 267 20.40 17.36 11.58
C GLU A 267 20.64 15.86 11.70
N ASN A 268 21.65 15.45 12.46
CA ASN A 268 21.98 14.03 12.62
C ASN A 268 20.83 13.23 13.27
N LYS A 269 20.09 13.81 14.23
CA LYS A 269 18.91 13.19 14.83
C LYS A 269 17.85 12.90 13.77
N ILE A 270 17.48 13.91 12.98
CA ILE A 270 16.45 13.78 11.93
C ILE A 270 16.93 12.83 10.84
N ARG A 271 18.17 12.96 10.35
CA ARG A 271 18.74 12.03 9.35
C ARG A 271 18.77 10.59 9.84
N THR A 272 19.08 10.38 11.11
CA THR A 272 19.05 9.04 11.71
C THR A 272 17.63 8.49 11.69
N ALA A 273 16.65 9.28 12.12
CA ALA A 273 15.24 8.88 12.11
C ALA A 273 14.72 8.58 10.69
N VAL A 274 15.04 9.44 9.71
CA VAL A 274 14.69 9.26 8.29
C VAL A 274 15.32 7.99 7.73
N ARG A 275 16.61 7.77 7.97
CA ARG A 275 17.31 6.58 7.49
C ARG A 275 16.68 5.29 8.03
N HIS A 276 16.30 5.25 9.31
CA HIS A 276 15.71 4.06 9.91
C HIS A 276 14.27 3.82 9.45
N SER A 277 13.47 4.88 9.35
CA SER A 277 12.02 4.76 9.16
C SER A 277 11.59 4.87 7.69
N LEU A 278 12.34 5.61 6.86
CA LEU A 278 12.05 5.86 5.43
C LEU A 278 13.10 5.28 4.47
N GLY A 279 14.26 4.87 5.00
CA GLY A 279 15.34 4.23 4.25
C GLY A 279 16.39 5.19 3.67
N GLN A 280 17.48 4.61 3.16
CA GLN A 280 18.66 5.35 2.72
C GLN A 280 18.40 6.30 1.54
N LEU A 281 17.54 5.91 0.59
CA LEU A 281 17.19 6.75 -0.56
C LEU A 281 16.42 8.00 -0.13
N SER A 282 15.48 7.86 0.80
CA SER A 282 14.76 9.00 1.36
C SER A 282 15.72 9.98 2.02
N ASN A 283 16.68 9.48 2.80
CA ASN A 283 17.67 10.32 3.48
C ASN A 283 18.59 11.09 2.52
N SER A 284 18.90 10.55 1.32
CA SER A 284 19.70 11.29 0.32
C SER A 284 18.92 12.42 -0.37
N GLU A 285 17.60 12.43 -0.25
CA GLU A 285 16.69 13.36 -0.93
C GLU A 285 16.17 14.46 0.01
N ILE A 286 16.91 14.73 1.09
CA ILE A 286 16.67 15.85 2.01
C ILE A 286 17.96 16.64 2.26
N SER A 287 17.82 17.97 2.32
CA SER A 287 18.91 18.90 2.65
C SER A 287 18.47 19.92 3.69
N PHE A 288 19.39 20.30 4.57
CA PHE A 288 19.12 21.16 5.72
C PHE A 288 19.79 22.51 5.55
N GLU A 289 19.10 23.56 5.98
CA GLU A 289 19.64 24.90 6.12
C GLU A 289 19.25 25.43 7.51
N PHE A 290 20.24 25.80 8.31
CA PHE A 290 20.02 26.39 9.63
C PHE A 290 20.27 27.89 9.56
N ASN A 291 19.28 28.64 10.04
CA ASN A 291 19.31 30.09 10.06
C ASN A 291 19.04 30.57 11.49
N SER A 292 19.47 31.79 11.79
CA SER A 292 19.24 32.42 13.09
C SER A 292 18.83 33.87 12.87
N GLU A 293 17.72 34.28 13.48
CA GLU A 293 17.23 35.65 13.41
C GLU A 293 16.76 36.07 14.80
N GLU A 294 17.19 37.25 15.25
CA GLU A 294 16.94 37.75 16.61
C GLU A 294 17.34 36.76 17.74
N GLY A 295 18.30 35.86 17.45
CA GLY A 295 18.76 34.83 18.39
C GLY A 295 17.86 33.59 18.48
N LEU A 296 16.83 33.50 17.64
CA LEU A 296 16.00 32.31 17.47
C LEU A 296 16.47 31.54 16.24
N ASP A 297 16.89 30.29 16.46
CA ASP A 297 17.35 29.41 15.39
C ASP A 297 16.15 28.73 14.73
N TYR A 298 16.14 28.59 13.41
CA TYR A 298 15.16 27.77 12.70
C TYR A 298 15.85 26.94 11.62
N CYS A 299 15.22 25.82 11.28
CA CYS A 299 15.74 24.85 10.32
C CYS A 299 14.79 24.76 9.12
N CYS A 300 15.32 24.89 7.91
CA CYS A 300 14.61 24.62 6.67
C CYS A 300 15.10 23.30 6.10
N ILE A 301 14.19 22.33 5.97
CA ILE A 301 14.44 21.05 5.32
C ILE A 301 13.83 21.11 3.93
N THR A 302 14.68 21.13 2.90
CA THR A 302 14.23 20.93 1.51
C THR A 302 14.11 19.44 1.24
N ILE A 303 12.96 19.02 0.72
CA ILE A 303 12.58 17.61 0.54
C ILE A 303 12.26 17.39 -0.94
N ASN A 304 13.07 16.56 -1.62
CA ASN A 304 12.90 16.29 -3.04
C ASN A 304 11.89 15.16 -3.29
N LYS A 305 11.18 15.24 -4.42
CA LYS A 305 10.33 14.15 -4.91
C LYS A 305 11.14 12.87 -5.14
N VAL A 306 10.64 11.75 -4.63
CA VAL A 306 11.25 10.42 -4.82
C VAL A 306 10.39 9.61 -5.79
N LEU A 307 10.99 9.09 -6.86
CA LEU A 307 10.27 8.34 -7.91
C LEU A 307 9.91 6.89 -7.53
N ARG A 308 10.36 6.44 -6.36
CA ARG A 308 9.93 5.19 -5.72
C ARG A 308 9.00 5.53 -4.56
N PRO A 309 7.99 4.68 -4.29
CA PRO A 309 7.19 4.82 -3.08
C PRO A 309 8.08 4.81 -1.82
N VAL A 310 7.95 5.83 -0.99
CA VAL A 310 8.64 5.94 0.29
C VAL A 310 7.66 5.50 1.39
N PHE A 311 7.89 4.32 1.94
CA PHE A 311 7.08 3.80 3.04
C PHE A 311 7.70 4.24 4.38
N LEU A 312 6.84 4.67 5.31
CA LEU A 312 7.17 4.80 6.72
C LEU A 312 7.07 3.44 7.40
N ASP A 313 8.15 3.06 8.09
CA ASP A 313 8.30 1.79 8.81
C ASP A 313 7.90 0.58 7.94
N GLU A 314 8.31 0.64 6.67
CA GLU A 314 8.07 -0.37 5.62
C GLU A 314 6.60 -0.66 5.27
N THR A 315 5.64 -0.07 5.98
CA THR A 315 4.24 -0.51 5.98
C THR A 315 3.26 0.58 5.57
N LYS A 316 3.53 1.85 5.89
CA LYS A 316 2.57 2.94 5.70
C LYS A 316 3.02 3.87 4.58
N LEU A 317 2.13 4.19 3.66
CA LEU A 317 2.40 5.10 2.56
C LEU A 317 1.66 6.41 2.79
N PHE A 318 2.39 7.52 2.83
CA PHE A 318 1.81 8.85 3.03
C PHE A 318 1.98 9.70 1.77
N GLN A 319 1.03 10.57 1.44
CA GLN A 319 1.14 11.50 0.32
C GLN A 319 0.57 12.87 0.72
N ARG A 320 1.22 13.95 0.27
CA ARG A 320 0.73 15.31 0.45
C ARG A 320 -0.53 15.58 -0.41
N ALA A 321 -1.54 16.19 0.21
CA ALA A 321 -2.77 16.67 -0.42
C ALA A 321 -3.21 17.98 0.26
N GLY A 322 -3.08 19.12 -0.42
CA GLY A 322 -3.31 20.42 0.22
C GLY A 322 -2.20 20.74 1.24
N ASN A 323 -2.62 21.37 2.33
CA ASN A 323 -1.80 21.62 3.52
C ASN A 323 -1.68 20.40 4.46
N MET A 324 -2.10 19.20 4.03
CA MET A 324 -2.06 18.02 4.89
C MET A 324 -1.39 16.79 4.26
N THR A 325 -1.00 15.86 5.13
CA THR A 325 -0.34 14.61 4.76
C THR A 325 -1.27 13.43 5.04
N GLN A 326 -1.81 12.84 3.98
CA GLN A 326 -2.78 11.76 4.03
C GLN A 326 -2.07 10.39 4.01
N ILE A 327 -2.61 9.42 4.76
CA ILE A 327 -2.24 8.00 4.60
C ILE A 327 -3.00 7.40 3.41
N LEU A 328 -2.28 6.80 2.47
CA LEU A 328 -2.89 6.07 1.37
C LEU A 328 -3.25 4.66 1.82
N THR A 329 -4.45 4.21 1.49
CA THR A 329 -4.94 2.87 1.85
C THR A 329 -5.59 2.16 0.67
N GLY A 330 -5.55 0.82 0.66
CA GLY A 330 -6.31 0.03 -0.31
C GLY A 330 -6.00 0.35 -1.79
N ASP A 331 -7.01 0.80 -2.52
CA ASP A 331 -6.93 1.15 -3.95
C ASP A 331 -6.05 2.38 -4.20
N GLU A 332 -5.99 3.34 -3.27
CA GLU A 332 -5.18 4.56 -3.39
C GLU A 332 -3.69 4.25 -3.49
N ILE A 333 -3.21 3.26 -2.73
CA ILE A 333 -1.83 2.75 -2.84
C ILE A 333 -1.59 2.19 -4.24
N THR A 334 -2.58 1.51 -4.82
CA THR A 334 -2.45 0.89 -6.14
C THR A 334 -2.30 1.96 -7.22
N TRP A 335 -3.21 2.95 -7.24
CA TRP A 335 -3.15 4.09 -8.16
C TRP A 335 -1.85 4.87 -8.04
N PHE A 336 -1.42 5.11 -6.80
CA PHE A 336 -0.15 5.78 -6.52
C PHE A 336 1.04 5.04 -7.14
N ILE A 337 1.11 3.71 -6.92
CA ILE A 337 2.21 2.90 -7.43
C ILE A 337 2.19 2.89 -8.97
N GLU A 338 1.03 2.78 -9.59
CA GLU A 338 0.88 2.82 -11.05
C GLU A 338 1.37 4.14 -11.64
N ASP A 339 0.93 5.28 -11.10
CA ASP A 339 1.37 6.61 -11.51
C ASP A 339 2.90 6.76 -11.38
N ARG A 340 3.47 6.34 -10.25
CA ARG A 340 4.93 6.35 -10.04
C ARG A 340 5.69 5.50 -11.06
N MET A 341 5.14 4.34 -11.43
CA MET A 341 5.77 3.50 -12.46
C MET A 341 5.73 4.13 -13.84
N ILE A 342 4.63 4.80 -14.20
CA ILE A 342 4.51 5.53 -15.48
C ILE A 342 5.55 6.66 -15.52
N GLN A 343 5.62 7.48 -14.48
CA GLN A 343 6.59 8.58 -14.40
C GLN A 343 8.03 8.08 -14.54
N ARG A 344 8.38 6.99 -13.84
CA ARG A 344 9.72 6.39 -13.93
C ARG A 344 10.05 5.85 -15.32
N ASN A 345 9.10 5.18 -15.96
CA ASN A 345 9.29 4.65 -17.32
C ASN A 345 9.43 5.78 -18.35
N ASN A 346 8.66 6.85 -18.21
CA ASN A 346 8.74 8.02 -19.08
C ASN A 346 10.12 8.68 -18.99
N LEU A 347 10.65 8.86 -17.78
CA LEU A 347 12.00 9.40 -17.56
C LEU A 347 13.09 8.50 -18.16
N GLN A 348 12.98 7.18 -17.99
CA GLN A 348 13.94 6.24 -18.60
C GLN A 348 13.92 6.27 -20.13
N ASN A 349 12.73 6.37 -20.73
CA ASN A 349 12.58 6.48 -22.18
C ASN A 349 13.09 7.82 -22.72
N GLN A 350 12.86 8.91 -21.99
CA GLN A 350 13.43 10.23 -22.32
C GLN A 350 14.96 10.20 -22.29
N HIS A 351 15.57 9.65 -21.23
CA HIS A 351 17.02 9.53 -21.11
C HIS A 351 17.61 8.64 -22.21
N LEU A 352 16.93 7.54 -22.58
CA LEU A 352 17.35 6.69 -23.69
C LEU A 352 17.26 7.41 -25.05
N ASN A 353 16.25 8.27 -25.25
CA ASN A 353 16.10 9.04 -26.47
C ASN A 353 17.13 10.17 -26.57
N LEU A 354 17.43 10.86 -25.46
CA LEU A 354 18.51 11.84 -25.37
C LEU A 354 19.87 11.21 -25.66
N ALA A 355 20.18 10.07 -25.04
CA ALA A 355 21.42 9.33 -25.30
C ALA A 355 21.52 8.84 -26.76
N LYS A 356 20.40 8.50 -27.41
CA LYS A 356 20.38 8.15 -28.84
C LYS A 356 20.59 9.37 -29.74
N GLN A 357 20.07 10.53 -29.36
CA GLN A 357 20.25 11.79 -30.10
C GLN A 357 21.68 12.31 -29.97
N GLU A 358 22.29 12.25 -28.78
CA GLU A 358 23.70 12.59 -28.56
C GLU A 358 24.63 11.66 -29.35
N ASN A 359 24.37 10.36 -29.35
CA ASN A 359 25.12 9.41 -30.20
C ASN A 359 24.92 9.67 -31.69
N ALA A 360 23.69 10.02 -32.13
CA ALA A 360 23.42 10.34 -33.53
C ALA A 360 24.09 11.67 -33.97
N GLN A 361 24.16 12.67 -33.10
CA GLN A 361 24.89 13.91 -33.35
C GLN A 361 26.40 13.70 -33.42
N GLN A 362 26.97 12.89 -32.53
CA GLN A 362 28.40 12.52 -32.58
C GLN A 362 28.77 11.70 -33.82
N ILE A 363 27.85 10.87 -34.34
CA ILE A 363 28.05 10.14 -35.61
C ILE A 363 27.99 11.09 -36.80
N ASN A 364 27.05 12.05 -36.81
CA ASN A 364 26.93 13.03 -37.91
C ASN A 364 28.12 13.99 -37.97
N GLU A 365 28.71 14.38 -36.83
CA GLU A 365 29.91 15.24 -36.80
C GLU A 365 31.19 14.51 -37.23
N GLN A 366 31.22 13.16 -37.18
CA GLN A 366 32.36 12.36 -37.64
C GLN A 366 32.31 12.02 -39.15
N GLU A 367 31.16 12.15 -39.81
CA GLU A 367 30.99 11.85 -41.24
C GLU A 367 31.38 13.01 -42.19
N GLU A 368 31.63 14.24 -41.70
CA GLU A 368 31.98 15.40 -42.55
C GLU A 368 33.49 15.67 -42.74
N ALA A 369 34.40 14.85 -42.18
CA ALA A 369 35.84 15.03 -42.38
C ALA A 369 36.40 14.11 -43.49
N PRO A 370 37.15 14.63 -44.49
CA PRO A 370 37.56 13.83 -45.65
C PRO A 370 38.66 12.82 -45.30
N ALA A 371 38.49 11.61 -45.83
CA ALA A 371 39.33 10.45 -45.61
C ALA A 371 40.77 10.62 -46.16
N THR A 372 41.76 10.18 -45.38
CA THR A 372 43.01 9.67 -45.96
C THR A 372 43.68 8.61 -45.08
N THR A 373 43.90 7.45 -45.72
CA THR A 373 44.98 6.46 -45.50
C THR A 373 45.03 5.60 -44.22
N SER A 374 44.57 4.35 -44.42
CA SER A 374 45.27 3.07 -44.18
C SER A 374 46.03 2.84 -42.87
N ARG A 375 45.61 1.83 -42.08
CA ARG A 375 46.57 0.90 -41.47
C ARG A 375 46.00 -0.44 -41.05
N SER A 376 46.91 -1.41 -41.13
CA SER A 376 46.83 -2.85 -41.00
C SER A 376 46.41 -3.40 -39.63
N SER A 377 45.93 -4.63 -39.68
CA SER A 377 45.72 -5.58 -38.59
C SER A 377 46.94 -5.81 -37.70
N VAL A 378 46.73 -5.87 -36.37
CA VAL A 378 47.03 -7.01 -35.46
C VAL A 378 46.88 -6.54 -33.99
N THR A 379 46.08 -7.31 -33.24
CA THR A 379 45.89 -7.49 -31.77
C THR A 379 46.35 -6.43 -30.76
N LYS A 380 45.45 -6.12 -29.81
CA LYS A 380 45.75 -5.51 -28.51
C LYS A 380 45.36 -6.45 -27.36
N PRO A 381 46.21 -6.62 -26.31
CA PRO A 381 45.84 -7.23 -25.05
C PRO A 381 45.15 -6.24 -24.08
N SER A 382 44.43 -6.86 -23.14
CA SER A 382 43.61 -6.37 -22.01
C SER A 382 44.11 -5.17 -21.20
N VAL A 383 43.19 -4.26 -20.85
CA VAL A 383 42.97 -3.73 -19.48
C VAL A 383 41.46 -3.59 -19.26
N HIS A 384 41.00 -4.03 -18.08
CA HIS A 384 39.63 -4.37 -17.66
C HIS A 384 38.55 -3.27 -17.77
N PRO A 385 37.31 -3.63 -18.16
CA PRO A 385 36.10 -3.09 -17.58
C PRO A 385 35.68 -3.92 -16.36
N GLU A 386 35.33 -3.22 -15.29
CA GLU A 386 34.66 -3.74 -14.11
C GLU A 386 33.39 -4.53 -14.52
N PRO A 387 33.20 -5.78 -14.06
CA PRO A 387 32.15 -6.62 -14.59
C PRO A 387 30.79 -6.15 -14.07
N ALA A 388 29.89 -5.85 -15.02
CA ALA A 388 28.46 -5.93 -14.78
C ALA A 388 28.17 -7.29 -14.14
N ALA A 389 27.52 -7.30 -12.97
CA ALA A 389 27.13 -8.52 -12.28
C ALA A 389 26.22 -9.36 -13.20
N THR A 390 26.80 -10.34 -13.90
CA THR A 390 26.05 -11.42 -14.54
C THR A 390 25.30 -12.18 -13.47
N GLN A 391 23.97 -12.04 -13.46
CA GLN A 391 23.09 -12.93 -12.74
C GLN A 391 23.45 -14.39 -13.11
N PRO A 392 23.68 -15.29 -12.14
CA PRO A 392 24.03 -16.67 -12.45
C PRO A 392 22.87 -17.34 -13.20
N LYS A 393 23.17 -17.95 -14.36
CA LYS A 393 22.20 -18.73 -15.15
C LYS A 393 21.68 -19.89 -14.31
N ASP A 394 20.40 -19.86 -13.96
CA ASP A 394 19.74 -20.96 -13.26
C ASP A 394 19.80 -22.25 -14.10
N SER A 395 19.97 -23.39 -13.44
CA SER A 395 20.22 -24.67 -14.11
C SER A 395 19.16 -25.71 -13.74
N ILE A 396 18.84 -26.59 -14.68
CA ILE A 396 17.88 -27.69 -14.48
C ILE A 396 18.38 -28.61 -13.35
N TRP A 397 17.50 -28.92 -12.41
CA TRP A 397 17.74 -29.88 -11.34
C TRP A 397 17.34 -31.30 -11.75
N PHE A 398 16.13 -31.47 -12.27
CA PHE A 398 15.65 -32.71 -12.91
C PHE A 398 14.41 -32.42 -13.77
N PHE A 399 14.01 -33.41 -14.57
CA PHE A 399 12.72 -33.46 -15.24
C PHE A 399 11.75 -34.29 -14.41
N LEU A 400 10.53 -33.80 -14.21
CA LEU A 400 9.38 -34.59 -13.76
C LEU A 400 8.55 -34.97 -14.98
N THR A 401 8.29 -36.26 -15.14
CA THR A 401 7.61 -36.79 -16.32
C THR A 401 6.36 -37.51 -15.87
N PHE A 402 5.24 -37.19 -16.49
CA PHE A 402 3.93 -37.72 -16.23
C PHE A 402 3.49 -38.54 -17.43
N TYR A 403 2.92 -39.71 -17.20
CA TYR A 403 2.53 -40.64 -18.25
C TYR A 403 1.02 -40.70 -18.40
N LYS A 404 0.55 -41.03 -19.60
CA LYS A 404 -0.88 -41.19 -19.92
C LYS A 404 -1.57 -42.24 -19.04
N THR A 405 -0.81 -43.21 -18.52
CA THR A 405 -1.28 -44.28 -17.62
C THR A 405 -1.57 -43.82 -16.19
N GLY A 406 -1.25 -42.57 -15.83
CA GLY A 406 -1.33 -42.09 -14.44
C GLY A 406 -0.04 -42.26 -13.64
N GLU A 407 1.02 -42.81 -14.25
CA GLU A 407 2.33 -42.94 -13.63
C GLU A 407 3.14 -41.63 -13.70
N TRP A 408 4.22 -41.56 -12.93
CA TRP A 408 5.24 -40.51 -13.01
C TRP A 408 6.65 -41.02 -12.74
N SER A 409 7.65 -40.28 -13.21
CA SER A 409 9.07 -40.50 -12.91
C SER A 409 9.82 -39.18 -12.77
N TYR A 410 11.05 -39.23 -12.27
CA TYR A 410 11.96 -38.10 -12.33
C TYR A 410 13.37 -38.54 -12.74
N GLN A 411 14.05 -37.72 -13.55
CA GLN A 411 15.35 -38.07 -14.12
C GLN A 411 16.13 -36.82 -14.57
N ASN A 412 17.41 -36.98 -14.89
CA ASN A 412 18.28 -35.85 -15.25
C ASN A 412 18.14 -35.41 -16.72
N LYS A 413 17.49 -36.21 -17.56
CA LYS A 413 17.32 -35.96 -19.00
C LYS A 413 15.85 -36.07 -19.37
N ALA A 414 15.43 -35.26 -20.34
CA ALA A 414 14.10 -35.35 -20.92
C ALA A 414 13.82 -36.76 -21.48
N VAL A 415 12.57 -37.20 -21.39
CA VAL A 415 12.10 -38.47 -21.96
C VAL A 415 11.32 -38.18 -23.23
N ASN A 416 11.82 -38.69 -24.35
CA ASN A 416 11.15 -38.60 -25.64
C ASN A 416 10.36 -39.89 -25.90
N SER A 417 9.08 -39.91 -25.53
CA SER A 417 8.19 -41.06 -25.68
C SER A 417 6.74 -40.62 -25.81
N ASP A 418 5.99 -41.27 -26.70
CA ASP A 418 4.56 -41.01 -26.91
C ASP A 418 3.67 -41.39 -25.70
N GLU A 419 4.23 -42.08 -24.71
CA GLU A 419 3.54 -42.41 -23.46
C GLU A 419 3.48 -41.24 -22.48
N VAL A 420 4.31 -40.20 -22.69
CA VAL A 420 4.39 -39.01 -21.85
C VAL A 420 3.19 -38.10 -22.15
N ILE A 421 2.48 -37.66 -21.12
CA ILE A 421 1.42 -36.64 -21.23
C ILE A 421 1.97 -35.24 -20.96
N SER A 422 2.92 -35.11 -20.04
CA SER A 422 3.57 -33.84 -19.72
C SER A 422 4.95 -34.10 -19.13
N GLU A 423 5.91 -33.25 -19.46
CA GLU A 423 7.23 -33.25 -18.86
C GLU A 423 7.63 -31.84 -18.46
N ILE A 424 8.10 -31.67 -17.22
CA ILE A 424 8.39 -30.36 -16.64
C ILE A 424 9.84 -30.32 -16.15
N PRO A 425 10.67 -29.42 -16.69
CA PRO A 425 12.00 -29.20 -16.15
C PRO A 425 11.90 -28.39 -14.86
N ILE A 426 12.35 -28.97 -13.75
CA ILE A 426 12.43 -28.28 -12.46
C ILE A 426 13.81 -27.64 -12.36
N MET A 427 13.86 -26.31 -12.34
CA MET A 427 15.09 -25.57 -12.10
C MET A 427 15.56 -25.69 -10.65
N LYS A 428 16.85 -25.45 -10.40
CA LYS A 428 17.40 -25.47 -9.04
C LYS A 428 16.76 -24.44 -8.12
N SER A 429 16.36 -23.28 -8.65
CA SER A 429 15.61 -22.26 -7.90
C SER A 429 14.21 -22.75 -7.49
N LEU A 430 13.54 -23.52 -8.35
CA LEU A 430 12.16 -24.00 -8.15
C LEU A 430 12.06 -25.28 -7.31
N LYS A 431 13.17 -25.84 -6.85
CA LYS A 431 13.20 -27.15 -6.17
C LYS A 431 12.25 -27.26 -4.97
N LYS A 432 12.15 -26.20 -4.16
CA LYS A 432 11.35 -26.12 -2.91
C LYS A 432 10.11 -25.20 -3.06
N GLU A 433 9.78 -24.86 -4.30
CA GLU A 433 8.69 -23.95 -4.65
C GLU A 433 7.40 -24.73 -4.92
N ARG A 434 6.69 -24.44 -6.02
CA ARG A 434 5.42 -25.08 -6.36
C ARG A 434 5.48 -25.76 -7.72
N LEU A 435 4.87 -26.93 -7.77
CA LEU A 435 4.43 -27.59 -8.99
C LEU A 435 2.90 -27.59 -8.97
N LEU A 436 2.31 -27.09 -10.05
CA LEU A 436 0.87 -26.92 -10.20
C LEU A 436 0.36 -27.85 -11.29
N MET A 437 -0.81 -28.42 -11.04
CA MET A 437 -1.52 -29.32 -11.94
C MET A 437 -2.96 -28.86 -12.02
N ALA A 438 -3.30 -28.16 -13.10
CA ALA A 438 -4.61 -27.57 -13.32
C ALA A 438 -5.50 -28.53 -14.11
N TYR A 439 -6.73 -28.71 -13.66
CA TYR A 439 -7.66 -29.72 -14.18
C TYR A 439 -8.95 -29.09 -14.72
N ALA A 440 -9.57 -29.78 -15.69
CA ALA A 440 -10.81 -29.37 -16.34
C ALA A 440 -12.03 -29.32 -15.42
N ASN A 441 -11.98 -29.99 -14.26
CA ASN A 441 -13.01 -29.91 -13.22
C ASN A 441 -12.91 -28.64 -12.34
N GLY A 442 -12.01 -27.71 -12.65
CA GLY A 442 -11.87 -26.45 -11.92
C GLY A 442 -10.95 -26.53 -10.71
N CYS A 443 -10.20 -27.62 -10.53
CA CYS A 443 -9.26 -27.78 -9.43
C CYS A 443 -7.80 -27.59 -9.84
N ILE A 444 -6.96 -27.14 -8.90
CA ILE A 444 -5.50 -27.12 -9.00
C ILE A 444 -4.91 -27.97 -7.88
N ASN A 445 -4.25 -29.08 -8.23
CA ASN A 445 -3.38 -29.77 -7.29
C ASN A 445 -2.01 -29.07 -7.25
N MET A 446 -1.53 -28.77 -6.05
CA MET A 446 -0.28 -28.04 -5.84
C MET A 446 0.62 -28.83 -4.90
N VAL A 447 1.86 -29.09 -5.29
CA VAL A 447 2.83 -29.86 -4.49
C VAL A 447 4.21 -29.19 -4.50
N CYS A 448 5.09 -29.60 -3.60
CA CYS A 448 6.50 -29.21 -3.61
C CYS A 448 7.35 -30.28 -4.33
N PRO A 449 8.08 -29.95 -5.43
CA PRO A 449 8.87 -30.94 -6.18
C PRO A 449 9.86 -31.72 -5.32
N TYR A 450 10.57 -31.03 -4.41
CA TYR A 450 11.52 -31.63 -3.48
C TYR A 450 10.86 -32.67 -2.57
N ASP A 451 9.67 -32.37 -2.06
CA ASP A 451 8.97 -33.27 -1.12
C ASP A 451 8.45 -34.52 -1.83
N ILE A 452 8.05 -34.40 -3.09
CA ILE A 452 7.61 -35.51 -3.92
C ILE A 452 8.74 -36.51 -4.21
N ILE A 453 9.94 -36.02 -4.56
CA ILE A 453 11.08 -36.90 -4.87
C ILE A 453 11.87 -37.34 -3.65
N ASN A 454 11.80 -36.60 -2.53
CA ASN A 454 12.46 -36.92 -1.27
C ASN A 454 11.46 -36.91 -0.09
N PRO A 455 10.47 -37.82 -0.10
CA PRO A 455 9.41 -37.83 0.88
C PRO A 455 9.93 -38.15 2.29
N THR A 456 9.29 -37.56 3.29
CA THR A 456 9.51 -37.88 4.70
C THR A 456 8.84 -39.22 5.02
N ARG A 457 9.59 -40.13 5.66
CA ARG A 457 9.09 -41.43 6.10
C ARG A 457 8.46 -41.34 7.48
N THR A 458 7.75 -42.39 7.89
CA THR A 458 7.10 -42.52 9.20
C THR A 458 8.06 -42.33 10.39
N ASN A 459 9.35 -42.56 10.19
CA ASN A 459 10.41 -42.36 11.19
C ASN A 459 11.09 -40.98 11.12
N GLY A 460 10.49 -40.01 10.42
CA GLY A 460 11.03 -38.66 10.23
C GLY A 460 12.21 -38.56 9.26
N LYS A 461 12.80 -39.68 8.82
CA LYS A 461 13.93 -39.67 7.88
C LYS A 461 13.44 -39.50 6.44
N ARG A 462 14.18 -38.74 5.64
CA ARG A 462 13.89 -38.53 4.21
C ARG A 462 14.73 -39.48 3.36
N LYS A 463 14.14 -40.04 2.30
CA LYS A 463 14.89 -40.83 1.31
C LYS A 463 14.42 -40.50 -0.09
N TYR A 464 15.37 -40.18 -0.95
CA TYR A 464 15.13 -39.99 -2.36
C TYR A 464 14.51 -41.24 -2.99
N LYS A 465 13.51 -41.00 -3.84
CA LYS A 465 13.02 -41.98 -4.81
C LYS A 465 14.15 -42.35 -5.76
N THR A 466 13.99 -43.44 -6.48
CA THR A 466 14.95 -43.92 -7.47
C THR A 466 14.70 -43.18 -8.77
N LYS A 467 15.72 -42.50 -9.31
CA LYS A 467 15.65 -41.82 -10.61
C LYS A 467 15.29 -42.82 -11.72
N GLY A 468 14.44 -42.38 -12.67
CA GLY A 468 13.99 -43.18 -13.80
C GLY A 468 13.03 -44.34 -13.47
N LYS A 469 12.77 -44.63 -12.18
CA LYS A 469 11.73 -45.58 -11.80
C LYS A 469 10.34 -44.94 -12.01
N ARG A 470 9.42 -45.69 -12.62
CA ARG A 470 8.01 -45.29 -12.71
C ARG A 470 7.29 -45.56 -11.38
N TYR A 471 6.54 -44.57 -10.94
CA TYR A 471 5.72 -44.58 -9.73
C TYR A 471 4.27 -44.34 -10.11
N GLN A 472 3.34 -45.04 -9.44
CA GLN A 472 1.92 -44.81 -9.62
C GLN A 472 1.50 -43.45 -9.04
N ASN A 473 0.26 -43.04 -9.35
CA ASN A 473 -0.41 -41.88 -8.76
C ASN A 473 0.31 -40.55 -9.04
N GLY A 474 0.70 -40.36 -10.29
CA GLY A 474 1.41 -39.20 -10.79
C GLY A 474 0.54 -37.99 -11.08
N TRP A 475 -0.77 -38.18 -11.26
CA TRP A 475 -1.74 -37.11 -11.43
C TRP A 475 -3.15 -37.66 -11.18
N ASN A 476 -4.14 -36.77 -11.02
CA ASN A 476 -5.53 -37.19 -10.87
C ASN A 476 -6.12 -37.56 -12.23
N THR A 477 -6.22 -38.87 -12.52
CA THR A 477 -6.72 -39.39 -13.80
C THR A 477 -8.23 -39.27 -13.97
N GLU A 478 -8.97 -38.85 -12.95
CA GLU A 478 -10.43 -38.64 -13.01
C GLU A 478 -10.80 -37.33 -13.72
N SER A 479 -9.83 -36.44 -13.96
CA SER A 479 -10.07 -35.19 -14.69
C SER A 479 -8.94 -34.92 -15.69
N ARG A 480 -9.32 -34.35 -16.84
CA ARG A 480 -8.36 -33.94 -17.87
C ARG A 480 -7.46 -32.81 -17.36
N ILE A 481 -6.16 -32.91 -17.63
CA ILE A 481 -5.19 -31.84 -17.38
C ILE A 481 -5.41 -30.70 -18.39
N ILE A 482 -5.46 -29.46 -17.89
CA ILE A 482 -5.45 -28.23 -18.70
C ILE A 482 -4.02 -27.73 -18.87
N ASN A 483 -3.27 -27.64 -17.77
CA ASN A 483 -1.90 -27.13 -17.78
C ASN A 483 -1.14 -27.68 -16.56
N MET A 484 0.19 -27.80 -16.70
CA MET A 484 1.08 -28.15 -15.60
C MET A 484 2.37 -27.34 -15.70
N PHE A 485 2.78 -26.71 -14.61
CA PHE A 485 3.96 -25.86 -14.58
C PHE A 485 4.54 -25.74 -13.17
N ALA A 486 5.82 -25.35 -13.09
CA ALA A 486 6.47 -25.00 -11.84
C ALA A 486 6.57 -23.48 -11.72
N ALA A 487 6.40 -22.96 -10.50
CA ALA A 487 6.36 -21.52 -10.24
C ALA A 487 6.92 -21.20 -8.85
N HIS A 488 7.46 -19.98 -8.67
CA HIS A 488 7.82 -19.44 -7.37
C HIS A 488 6.56 -19.13 -6.55
N ARG A 489 6.66 -19.13 -5.23
CA ARG A 489 5.55 -18.74 -4.34
C ARG A 489 5.00 -17.33 -4.61
N GLU A 490 5.88 -16.43 -5.05
CA GLU A 490 5.56 -15.02 -5.29
C GLU A 490 4.92 -14.77 -6.66
N ASP A 491 4.99 -15.77 -7.55
CA ASP A 491 4.36 -15.74 -8.87
C ASP A 491 2.83 -15.78 -8.77
N LEU A 492 2.19 -15.68 -9.92
CA LEU A 492 0.76 -15.55 -10.08
C LEU A 492 0.19 -16.67 -10.95
N ILE A 493 -1.11 -16.92 -10.74
CA ILE A 493 -1.91 -17.87 -11.50
C ILE A 493 -3.08 -17.11 -12.08
N SER A 494 -3.18 -17.04 -13.42
CA SER A 494 -4.41 -16.58 -14.07
C SER A 494 -5.36 -17.74 -14.28
N VAL A 495 -6.64 -17.54 -13.99
CA VAL A 495 -7.72 -18.51 -14.15
C VAL A 495 -8.81 -17.88 -15.01
N GLN A 496 -9.04 -18.46 -16.18
CA GLN A 496 -10.10 -18.08 -17.10
C GLN A 496 -11.21 -19.12 -17.05
N SER A 497 -12.46 -18.68 -17.00
CA SER A 497 -13.63 -19.57 -16.95
C SER A 497 -14.79 -19.01 -17.78
N GLU A 498 -15.74 -19.88 -18.10
CA GLU A 498 -16.97 -19.54 -18.83
C GLU A 498 -18.16 -20.16 -18.09
N ASP A 499 -19.22 -19.38 -17.88
CA ASP A 499 -20.50 -19.87 -17.35
C ASP A 499 -21.38 -20.48 -18.44
N LEU A 500 -22.48 -21.13 -18.05
CA LEU A 500 -23.44 -21.73 -19.00
C LEU A 500 -24.07 -20.74 -19.99
N ASP A 501 -24.11 -19.45 -19.62
CA ASP A 501 -24.64 -18.37 -20.47
C ASP A 501 -23.59 -17.84 -21.47
N GLY A 502 -22.38 -18.41 -21.47
CA GLY A 502 -21.29 -18.03 -22.35
C GLY A 502 -20.56 -16.73 -21.93
N ASN A 503 -20.76 -16.26 -20.69
CA ASN A 503 -19.98 -15.16 -20.16
C ASN A 503 -18.63 -15.66 -19.67
N LYS A 504 -17.58 -14.95 -20.09
CA LYS A 504 -16.21 -15.27 -19.74
C LYS A 504 -15.77 -14.46 -18.54
N TYR A 505 -15.10 -15.12 -17.61
CA TYR A 505 -14.54 -14.50 -16.42
C TYR A 505 -13.04 -14.71 -16.36
N ILE A 506 -12.37 -13.81 -15.64
CA ILE A 506 -10.96 -13.94 -15.35
C ILE A 506 -10.65 -13.52 -13.92
N LYS A 507 -9.72 -14.23 -13.31
CA LYS A 507 -9.13 -13.83 -12.03
C LYS A 507 -7.67 -14.22 -11.98
N ILE A 508 -6.93 -13.52 -11.13
CA ILE A 508 -5.54 -13.82 -10.83
C ILE A 508 -5.40 -14.06 -9.33
N HIS A 509 -4.61 -15.05 -8.96
CA HIS A 509 -4.26 -15.33 -7.57
C HIS A 509 -2.76 -15.45 -7.39
N ASN A 510 -2.30 -15.13 -6.18
CA ASN A 510 -0.97 -15.48 -5.74
C ASN A 510 -0.81 -17.00 -5.75
N VAL A 511 0.34 -17.49 -6.23
CA VAL A 511 0.67 -18.91 -6.11
C VAL A 511 0.65 -19.33 -4.63
N SER A 512 1.07 -18.45 -3.72
CA SER A 512 0.99 -18.66 -2.26
C SER A 512 -0.43 -18.81 -1.71
N ALA A 513 -1.46 -18.30 -2.40
CA ALA A 513 -2.85 -18.38 -1.95
C ALA A 513 -3.46 -19.78 -2.11
N VAL A 514 -2.85 -20.64 -2.92
CA VAL A 514 -3.31 -22.01 -3.17
C VAL A 514 -2.57 -22.98 -2.25
N SER A 515 -3.31 -23.78 -1.48
CA SER A 515 -2.73 -24.67 -0.47
C SER A 515 -1.98 -25.85 -1.07
N ILE A 516 -0.90 -26.28 -0.41
CA ILE A 516 -0.04 -27.39 -0.85
C ILE A 516 -0.63 -28.73 -0.38
N HIS A 517 -0.52 -29.73 -1.24
CA HIS A 517 -0.83 -31.13 -0.99
C HIS A 517 0.45 -31.96 -0.92
N ASN A 518 0.36 -33.10 -0.22
CA ASN A 518 1.50 -34.02 -0.07
C ASN A 518 1.61 -35.05 -1.20
N SER A 519 0.70 -35.01 -2.17
CA SER A 519 0.53 -36.06 -3.17
C SER A 519 0.16 -35.50 -4.55
N LEU A 520 0.71 -36.11 -5.60
CA LEU A 520 0.49 -35.70 -6.99
C LEU A 520 -0.92 -36.03 -7.52
N HIS A 521 -1.60 -37.02 -6.95
CA HIS A 521 -2.93 -37.47 -7.39
C HIS A 521 -4.11 -36.89 -6.59
N SER A 522 -3.87 -35.95 -5.69
CA SER A 522 -4.94 -35.31 -4.91
C SER A 522 -5.94 -34.59 -5.83
N ALA A 523 -7.20 -34.51 -5.39
CA ALA A 523 -8.27 -33.82 -6.11
C ALA A 523 -7.95 -32.33 -6.35
N GLY A 524 -7.14 -31.73 -5.47
CA GLY A 524 -6.66 -30.35 -5.58
C GLY A 524 -7.60 -29.33 -4.95
N ASN A 525 -7.16 -28.06 -4.96
CA ASN A 525 -7.94 -26.93 -4.48
C ASN A 525 -8.92 -26.47 -5.56
N VAL A 526 -10.17 -26.24 -5.19
CA VAL A 526 -11.17 -25.68 -6.09
C VAL A 526 -10.80 -24.23 -6.41
N VAL A 527 -10.63 -23.91 -7.69
CA VAL A 527 -10.42 -22.54 -8.18
C VAL A 527 -11.52 -22.07 -9.13
N VAL A 528 -12.25 -22.98 -9.77
CA VAL A 528 -13.52 -22.69 -10.44
C VAL A 528 -14.56 -23.57 -9.77
N ASN A 529 -15.46 -22.96 -9.00
CA ASN A 529 -16.41 -23.68 -8.19
C ASN A 529 -17.64 -24.05 -9.03
N THR A 530 -18.02 -25.33 -9.00
CA THR A 530 -19.16 -25.87 -9.75
C THR A 530 -20.49 -25.22 -9.37
N ARG A 531 -20.60 -24.61 -8.17
CA ARG A 531 -21.80 -23.86 -7.76
C ARG A 531 -22.15 -22.66 -8.66
N PHE A 532 -21.20 -22.22 -9.47
CA PHE A 532 -21.38 -21.10 -10.40
C PHE A 532 -21.70 -21.56 -11.82
N ASP A 533 -21.91 -22.87 -12.01
CA ASP A 533 -22.21 -23.47 -13.32
C ASP A 533 -21.19 -23.01 -14.38
N ALA A 534 -19.91 -23.00 -14.02
CA ALA A 534 -18.83 -22.53 -14.87
C ALA A 534 -17.71 -23.55 -14.99
N ILE A 535 -17.05 -23.54 -16.14
CA ILE A 535 -15.93 -24.42 -16.47
C ILE A 535 -14.64 -23.62 -16.69
N PRO A 536 -13.47 -24.13 -16.27
CA PRO A 536 -12.20 -23.50 -16.59
C PRO A 536 -11.90 -23.61 -18.09
N LEU A 537 -11.55 -22.49 -18.70
CA LEU A 537 -11.07 -22.43 -20.08
C LEU A 537 -9.55 -22.59 -20.15
N ALA A 538 -8.83 -21.84 -19.31
CA ALA A 538 -7.38 -21.79 -19.32
C ALA A 538 -6.83 -21.38 -17.96
N ILE A 539 -5.70 -21.97 -17.57
CA ILE A 539 -4.98 -21.62 -16.34
C ILE A 539 -3.50 -21.46 -16.70
N HIS A 540 -2.93 -20.28 -16.46
CA HIS A 540 -1.55 -19.97 -16.84
C HIS A 540 -0.72 -19.44 -15.68
N HIS A 541 0.56 -19.82 -15.68
CA HIS A 541 1.61 -19.17 -14.90
C HIS A 541 1.82 -17.74 -15.38
N LEU A 542 2.06 -16.85 -14.43
CA LEU A 542 2.50 -15.49 -14.66
C LEU A 542 3.62 -15.20 -13.65
N ALA A 543 4.79 -14.78 -14.13
CA ALA A 543 5.89 -14.37 -13.27
C ALA A 543 5.50 -13.19 -12.37
N SER A 544 6.07 -13.14 -11.15
CA SER A 544 5.78 -12.10 -10.15
C SER A 544 6.03 -10.67 -10.64
N GLU A 545 6.86 -10.48 -11.67
CA GLU A 545 7.09 -9.19 -12.33
C GLU A 545 5.81 -8.58 -12.93
N TYR A 546 4.85 -9.40 -13.36
CA TYR A 546 3.57 -8.95 -13.90
C TYR A 546 2.57 -8.54 -12.82
N ARG A 547 2.87 -8.76 -11.54
CA ARG A 547 1.97 -8.48 -10.40
C ARG A 547 1.48 -7.05 -10.39
N ASN A 548 2.37 -6.11 -10.60
CA ASN A 548 2.01 -4.69 -10.55
C ASN A 548 1.16 -4.30 -11.75
N SER A 549 1.44 -4.86 -12.94
CA SER A 549 0.67 -4.60 -14.17
C SER A 549 -0.72 -5.25 -14.21
N LEU A 550 -0.97 -6.21 -13.32
CA LEU A 550 -2.19 -7.01 -13.31
C LEU A 550 -2.94 -6.91 -11.96
N SER A 551 -2.53 -5.98 -11.09
CA SER A 551 -2.98 -5.82 -9.70
C SER A 551 -4.51 -5.83 -9.56
N SER A 552 -5.21 -5.13 -10.46
CA SER A 552 -6.68 -5.03 -10.51
C SER A 552 -7.40 -6.34 -10.80
N LEU A 553 -6.71 -7.30 -11.44
CA LEU A 553 -7.23 -8.64 -11.71
C LEU A 553 -6.84 -9.64 -10.61
N ILE A 554 -5.96 -9.24 -9.67
CA ILE A 554 -5.53 -10.07 -8.54
C ILE A 554 -6.56 -9.99 -7.43
N LEU A 555 -7.17 -11.12 -7.12
CA LEU A 555 -8.12 -11.25 -6.02
C LEU A 555 -7.41 -11.49 -4.68
N LYS A 556 -8.13 -11.25 -3.57
CA LYS A 556 -7.62 -11.57 -2.23
C LYS A 556 -7.40 -13.08 -2.10
N ASP A 557 -6.44 -13.48 -1.27
CA ASP A 557 -6.00 -14.87 -1.14
C ASP A 557 -7.13 -15.84 -0.74
N TYR A 558 -8.09 -15.40 0.08
CA TYR A 558 -9.23 -16.22 0.50
C TYR A 558 -10.31 -16.39 -0.60
N GLN A 559 -10.21 -15.66 -1.71
CA GLN A 559 -11.23 -15.65 -2.78
C GLN A 559 -10.97 -16.66 -3.90
N THR A 560 -10.03 -17.60 -3.70
CA THR A 560 -9.64 -18.61 -4.69
C THR A 560 -10.81 -19.43 -5.23
N SER A 561 -11.82 -19.75 -4.41
CA SER A 561 -12.99 -20.56 -4.82
C SER A 561 -14.33 -19.81 -4.73
N THR A 562 -14.34 -18.62 -4.16
CA THR A 562 -15.59 -17.96 -3.75
C THR A 562 -16.22 -17.09 -4.84
N ILE A 563 -15.49 -16.76 -5.90
CA ILE A 563 -15.96 -16.01 -7.07
C ILE A 563 -15.31 -16.50 -8.36
N LEU A 564 -15.96 -16.30 -9.52
CA LEU A 564 -15.38 -16.61 -10.83
C LEU A 564 -14.34 -15.58 -11.29
N GLY A 565 -14.38 -14.39 -10.71
CA GLY A 565 -13.53 -13.26 -11.09
C GLY A 565 -14.31 -12.18 -11.81
N PHE A 566 -13.58 -11.37 -12.56
CA PHE A 566 -14.13 -10.24 -13.29
C PHE A 566 -14.69 -10.69 -14.63
N ASN A 567 -15.89 -10.22 -14.97
CA ASN A 567 -16.50 -10.52 -16.27
C ASN A 567 -15.71 -9.82 -17.38
N GLN A 568 -15.26 -10.56 -18.38
CA GLN A 568 -14.43 -10.04 -19.46
C GLN A 568 -15.14 -9.02 -20.37
N LYS A 569 -16.46 -8.81 -20.21
CA LYS A 569 -17.23 -7.75 -20.89
C LYS A 569 -17.27 -6.43 -20.09
N ASP A 570 -16.81 -6.43 -18.84
CA ASP A 570 -16.76 -5.22 -18.01
C ASP A 570 -15.80 -4.19 -18.64
N ARG A 571 -16.27 -2.95 -18.77
CA ARG A 571 -15.53 -1.84 -19.39
C ARG A 571 -14.40 -1.34 -18.49
N ASN A 572 -14.56 -1.44 -17.17
CA ASN A 572 -13.61 -0.90 -16.19
C ASN A 572 -12.29 -1.66 -16.14
N ILE A 573 -12.25 -2.88 -16.67
CA ILE A 573 -11.07 -3.76 -16.63
C ILE A 573 -10.44 -4.00 -18.01
N GLN A 574 -10.94 -3.40 -19.09
CA GLN A 574 -10.51 -3.75 -20.45
C GLN A 574 -9.04 -3.46 -20.72
N ASN A 575 -8.48 -2.40 -20.14
CA ASN A 575 -7.06 -2.10 -20.31
C ASN A 575 -6.18 -3.21 -19.70
N ASN A 576 -6.55 -3.71 -18.52
CA ASN A 576 -5.82 -4.78 -17.83
C ASN A 576 -6.05 -6.14 -18.48
N LEU A 577 -7.24 -6.38 -19.03
CA LEU A 577 -7.51 -7.55 -19.89
C LEU A 577 -6.64 -7.53 -21.14
N ASN A 578 -6.48 -6.38 -21.79
CA ASN A 578 -5.62 -6.23 -22.97
C ASN A 578 -4.14 -6.40 -22.62
N ALA A 579 -3.68 -5.89 -21.47
CA ALA A 579 -2.33 -6.10 -20.97
C ALA A 579 -2.08 -7.61 -20.71
N LEU A 580 -3.01 -8.27 -20.03
CA LEU A 580 -2.93 -9.71 -19.78
C LEU A 580 -2.94 -10.51 -21.09
N LYS A 581 -3.79 -10.17 -22.06
CA LYS A 581 -3.79 -10.82 -23.38
C LYS A 581 -2.44 -10.71 -24.06
N ARG A 582 -1.81 -9.52 -24.05
CA ARG A 582 -0.47 -9.32 -24.62
C ARG A 582 0.60 -10.17 -23.91
N ILE A 583 0.50 -10.32 -22.59
CA ILE A 583 1.42 -11.18 -21.81
C ILE A 583 1.21 -12.65 -22.20
N LEU A 584 -0.03 -13.12 -22.21
CA LEU A 584 -0.37 -14.50 -22.58
C LEU A 584 -0.02 -14.82 -24.04
N GLU A 585 -0.16 -13.87 -24.96
CA GLU A 585 0.26 -14.02 -26.36
C GLU A 585 1.78 -14.14 -26.51
N ARG A 586 2.57 -13.46 -25.67
CA ARG A 586 4.03 -13.61 -25.64
C ARG A 586 4.42 -14.98 -25.09
N LEU A 587 3.78 -15.41 -24.01
CA LEU A 587 4.03 -16.72 -23.38
C LEU A 587 3.69 -17.91 -24.28
N ASN A 588 2.73 -17.76 -25.21
CA ASN A 588 2.39 -18.81 -26.18
C ASN A 588 3.32 -18.83 -27.42
N LYS A 589 4.23 -17.85 -27.57
CA LYS A 589 5.20 -17.79 -28.69
C LYS A 589 6.60 -18.27 -28.31
N GLU A 590 6.86 -18.44 -27.01
CA GLU A 590 8.06 -19.08 -26.44
C GLU A 590 7.77 -20.56 -26.15
#